data_AF-A0A7Y6AT53-F1
#
_entry.id   AF-A0A7Y6AT53-F1
#
_cell.length_a   1.000
_cell.length_b   1.000
_cell.length_c   1.000
_cell.angle_alpha   90.00
_cell.angle_beta   90.00
_cell.angle_gamma   90.00
#
_symmetry.space_group_name_H-M   'P 1'
#
loop_
_entity.id
_entity.type
_entity.pdbx_description
1 polymer ?
#
loop_
_entity_poly.entity_id
_entity_poly.type
_entity_poly.pdbx_seq_one_letter_code
_entity_poly.pdbx_strand_id
1 'polypeptide(L)'
;MIEQPAACRIHVEALDQTFQPQAEHWAERLGLPLRVDDGEFALQVGDQGLQLQQLGPDAPGPVRVDFVEGGAAHRRLYGGGSGQMIAKAVGIAQGVRPRVLDATAGLGKDAFVLASLGCEMSLIERQPLIGALLEDGLARGAEDFEVAPIVARMRLLKGNSIEVMSNWEGEPPQVIYLDPMFPHREKTALVKKEMRLFRPLVGDDPDAPALLAAALALATHRVVVKRPRKAPCIEGPKPSHALDGKSSRYDIYPKKALKP
;
A
#
# COMPACT_ATOMS: atom_id res chain seq x y z
N MET A 1 12.64 -8.03 -17.05
CA MET A 1 11.62 -7.61 -18.02
C MET A 1 10.38 -7.29 -17.21
N ILE A 2 9.94 -6.03 -17.23
CA ILE A 2 8.75 -5.61 -16.49
C ILE A 2 7.56 -6.23 -17.21
N GLU A 3 6.95 -7.27 -16.63
CA GLU A 3 5.68 -7.80 -17.13
C GLU A 3 4.64 -6.69 -17.02
N GLN A 4 4.24 -6.13 -18.17
CA GLN A 4 3.10 -5.21 -18.27
C GLN A 4 1.84 -6.02 -18.02
N PRO A 5 1.08 -5.77 -16.93
CA PRO A 5 -0.24 -6.37 -16.77
C PRO A 5 -1.14 -5.84 -17.89
N ALA A 6 -2.12 -6.67 -18.29
CA ALA A 6 -3.11 -6.42 -19.35
C ALA A 6 -3.31 -4.93 -19.70
N ALA A 7 -3.00 -4.58 -20.96
CA ALA A 7 -2.81 -3.24 -21.49
C ALA A 7 -3.93 -2.22 -21.20
N CYS A 8 -4.02 -1.72 -19.97
CA CYS A 8 -4.70 -0.47 -19.69
C CYS A 8 -3.96 0.63 -20.44
N ARG A 9 -4.69 1.39 -21.25
CA ARG A 9 -4.15 2.52 -22.00
C ARG A 9 -4.00 3.71 -21.06
N ILE A 10 -2.82 3.84 -20.47
CA ILE A 10 -2.48 4.92 -19.54
C ILE A 10 -1.58 5.93 -20.25
N HIS A 11 -1.90 7.21 -20.11
CA HIS A 11 -0.98 8.29 -20.47
C HIS A 11 -0.68 9.18 -19.26
N VAL A 12 0.37 9.98 -19.36
CA VAL A 12 0.72 11.01 -18.38
C VAL A 12 0.32 12.36 -18.93
N GLU A 13 -0.37 13.18 -18.16
CA GLU A 13 -0.72 14.54 -18.58
C GLU A 13 -0.48 15.55 -17.47
N ALA A 14 -0.16 16.78 -17.85
CA ALA A 14 -0.13 17.91 -16.95
C ALA A 14 -1.53 18.55 -16.91
N LEU A 15 -2.04 18.86 -15.71
CA LEU A 15 -3.31 19.57 -15.55
C LEU A 15 -3.23 21.04 -15.98
N ASP A 16 -2.01 21.60 -16.01
CA ASP A 16 -1.68 22.93 -16.50
C ASP A 16 -0.27 22.92 -17.13
N GLN A 17 0.03 23.85 -18.06
CA GLN A 17 1.32 23.93 -18.76
C GLN A 17 2.52 24.06 -17.81
N THR A 18 2.32 24.65 -16.62
CA THR A 18 3.35 24.76 -15.59
C THR A 18 3.87 23.41 -15.07
N PHE A 19 3.07 22.34 -15.18
CA PHE A 19 3.43 20.99 -14.75
C PHE A 19 3.94 20.08 -15.88
N GLN A 20 4.09 20.62 -17.10
CA GLN A 20 4.52 19.86 -18.26
C GLN A 20 5.90 19.19 -18.06
N PRO A 21 6.93 19.86 -17.50
CA PRO A 21 8.21 19.20 -17.24
C PRO A 21 8.10 18.03 -16.25
N GLN A 22 7.26 18.15 -15.24
CA GLN A 22 7.02 17.08 -14.27
C GLN A 22 6.25 15.92 -14.90
N ALA A 23 5.29 16.19 -15.78
CA ALA A 23 4.60 15.15 -16.56
C ALA A 23 5.57 14.39 -17.48
N GLU A 24 6.46 15.09 -18.18
CA GLU A 24 7.54 14.48 -19.00
C GLU A 24 8.45 13.60 -18.16
N HIS A 25 8.87 14.07 -16.99
CA HIS A 25 9.69 13.31 -16.06
C HIS A 25 9.00 12.00 -15.60
N TRP A 26 7.72 12.06 -15.25
CA TRP A 26 6.96 10.87 -14.85
C TRP A 26 6.70 9.92 -16.02
N ALA A 27 6.42 10.46 -17.20
CA ALA A 27 6.27 9.69 -18.44
C ALA A 27 7.54 8.88 -18.74
N GLU A 28 8.71 9.52 -18.70
CA GLU A 28 10.01 8.86 -18.90
C GLU A 28 10.27 7.79 -17.83
N ARG A 29 10.11 8.14 -16.54
CA ARG A 29 10.38 7.21 -15.41
C ARG A 29 9.50 5.97 -15.42
N LEU A 30 8.24 6.11 -15.85
CA LEU A 30 7.26 5.03 -15.87
C LEU A 30 7.16 4.32 -17.23
N GLY A 31 7.85 4.82 -18.26
CA GLY A 31 7.74 4.31 -19.63
C GLY A 31 6.32 4.48 -20.20
N LEU A 32 5.64 5.56 -19.84
CA LEU A 32 4.27 5.87 -20.25
C LEU A 32 4.26 6.99 -21.30
N PRO A 33 3.33 6.96 -22.28
CA PRO A 33 3.19 8.03 -23.25
C PRO A 33 2.59 9.29 -22.61
N LEU A 34 2.87 10.48 -23.16
CA LEU A 34 2.23 11.75 -22.74
C LEU A 34 0.81 11.93 -23.29
N ARG A 35 0.44 11.14 -24.30
CA ARG A 35 -0.90 11.18 -24.90
C ARG A 35 -1.24 9.86 -25.56
N VAL A 36 -2.48 9.44 -25.41
CA VAL A 36 -3.09 8.32 -26.15
C VAL A 36 -4.48 8.77 -26.57
N ASP A 37 -4.84 8.60 -27.85
CA ASP A 37 -6.13 9.09 -28.38
C ASP A 37 -7.34 8.38 -27.76
N ASP A 38 -7.16 7.15 -27.27
CA ASP A 38 -8.17 6.36 -26.56
C ASP A 38 -7.69 5.95 -25.13
N GLY A 39 -7.14 6.90 -24.38
CA GLY A 39 -6.73 6.67 -22.99
C GLY A 39 -7.90 6.19 -22.12
N GLU A 40 -7.66 5.16 -21.29
CA GLU A 40 -8.61 4.69 -20.28
C GLU A 40 -8.30 5.30 -18.91
N PHE A 41 -7.04 5.65 -18.68
CA PHE A 41 -6.56 6.29 -17.46
C PHE A 41 -5.54 7.38 -17.78
N ALA A 42 -5.53 8.43 -16.98
CA ALA A 42 -4.53 9.47 -17.01
C ALA A 42 -3.81 9.55 -15.65
N LEU A 43 -2.48 9.45 -15.68
CA LEU A 43 -1.64 9.88 -14.57
C LEU A 43 -1.47 11.40 -14.69
N GLN A 44 -2.18 12.14 -13.86
CA GLN A 44 -2.26 13.59 -13.91
C GLN A 44 -1.29 14.22 -12.93
N VAL A 45 -0.54 15.22 -13.39
CA VAL A 45 0.34 16.03 -12.57
C VAL A 45 -0.25 17.43 -12.41
N GLY A 46 -0.41 17.90 -11.18
CA GLY A 46 -0.93 19.23 -10.89
C GLY A 46 -0.40 19.82 -9.58
N ASP A 47 -1.03 20.91 -9.17
CA ASP A 47 -0.73 21.67 -7.95
C ASP A 47 -0.86 20.83 -6.68
N GLN A 48 -1.82 19.89 -6.67
CA GLN A 48 -2.03 18.97 -5.56
C GLN A 48 -1.15 17.70 -5.64
N GLY A 49 -0.20 17.64 -6.56
CA GLY A 49 0.69 16.50 -6.79
C GLY A 49 0.17 15.50 -7.82
N LEU A 50 0.64 14.26 -7.70
CA LEU A 50 0.36 13.18 -8.63
C LEU A 50 -0.97 12.47 -8.32
N GLN A 51 -1.82 12.28 -9.32
CA GLN A 51 -3.07 11.56 -9.17
C GLN A 51 -3.37 10.65 -10.36
N LEU A 52 -4.12 9.58 -10.14
CA LEU A 52 -4.60 8.70 -11.20
C LEU A 52 -6.10 8.89 -11.40
N GLN A 53 -6.50 9.18 -12.64
CA GLN A 53 -7.88 9.43 -13.05
C GLN A 53 -8.31 8.38 -14.06
N GLN A 54 -9.47 7.75 -13.85
CA GLN A 54 -10.12 6.97 -14.90
C GLN A 54 -10.77 7.93 -15.91
N LEU A 55 -10.73 7.66 -17.21
CA LEU A 55 -11.32 8.53 -18.21
C LEU A 55 -12.71 8.02 -18.62
N GLY A 56 -13.60 8.94 -19.01
CA GLY A 56 -14.94 8.63 -19.53
C GLY A 56 -16.12 9.25 -18.77
N PRO A 57 -17.36 9.11 -19.28
CA PRO A 57 -18.54 9.87 -18.86
C PRO A 57 -18.97 9.66 -17.40
N ASP A 58 -18.66 8.49 -16.83
CA ASP A 58 -19.03 8.10 -15.46
C ASP A 58 -17.80 7.76 -14.61
N ALA A 59 -16.64 8.31 -15.00
CA ALA A 59 -15.42 8.07 -14.27
C ALA A 59 -15.55 8.59 -12.82
N PRO A 60 -15.18 7.78 -11.81
CA PRO A 60 -15.04 8.30 -10.47
C PRO A 60 -13.94 9.38 -10.48
N GLY A 61 -13.95 10.30 -9.50
CA GLY A 61 -12.89 11.31 -9.41
C GLY A 61 -11.48 10.71 -9.26
N PRO A 62 -10.45 11.55 -9.13
CA PRO A 62 -9.07 11.06 -9.15
C PRO A 62 -8.72 10.38 -7.83
N VAL A 63 -7.72 9.51 -7.86
CA VAL A 63 -7.14 8.88 -6.68
C VAL A 63 -5.71 9.37 -6.51
N ARG A 64 -5.44 9.88 -5.32
CA ARG A 64 -4.15 10.40 -4.88
C ARG A 64 -3.84 9.87 -3.49
N VAL A 65 -2.56 9.69 -3.18
CA VAL A 65 -2.13 9.39 -1.82
C VAL A 65 -2.05 10.71 -1.06
N ASP A 66 -2.89 10.89 -0.05
CA ASP A 66 -2.90 12.09 0.78
C ASP A 66 -2.88 11.68 2.25
N PHE A 67 -1.82 12.08 2.95
CA PHE A 67 -1.63 11.81 4.37
C PHE A 67 -1.99 13.01 5.27
N VAL A 68 -2.16 14.19 4.68
CA VAL A 68 -2.43 15.45 5.38
C VAL A 68 -3.92 15.65 5.59
N GLU A 69 -4.72 15.34 4.58
CA GLU A 69 -6.17 15.54 4.62
C GLU A 69 -6.98 14.26 4.39
N GLY A 70 -8.31 14.41 4.42
CA GLY A 70 -9.26 13.37 4.03
C GLY A 70 -9.22 12.12 4.91
N GLY A 71 -9.30 10.96 4.26
CA GLY A 71 -9.48 9.68 4.96
C GLY A 71 -8.30 9.26 5.83
N ALA A 72 -7.07 9.61 5.46
CA ALA A 72 -5.88 9.30 6.25
C ALA A 72 -5.83 10.17 7.53
N ALA A 73 -6.05 11.48 7.39
CA ALA A 73 -6.13 12.41 8.52
C ALA A 73 -7.25 12.03 9.49
N HIS A 74 -8.46 11.75 8.98
CA HIS A 74 -9.58 11.31 9.80
C HIS A 74 -9.26 9.99 10.53
N ARG A 75 -8.63 9.03 9.86
CA ARG A 75 -8.26 7.75 10.49
C ARG A 75 -7.13 7.91 11.52
N ARG A 76 -6.18 8.82 11.31
CA ARG A 76 -5.15 9.19 12.28
C ARG A 76 -5.77 9.76 13.56
N LEU A 77 -6.68 10.73 13.42
CA LEU A 77 -7.28 11.46 14.55
C LEU A 77 -8.39 10.67 15.27
N TYR A 78 -9.24 9.97 14.52
CA TYR A 78 -10.48 9.37 15.05
C TYR A 78 -10.59 7.86 14.81
N GLY A 79 -9.58 7.23 14.20
CA GLY A 79 -9.61 5.79 13.89
C GLY A 79 -9.44 4.87 15.11
N GLY A 80 -9.19 5.43 16.30
CA GLY A 80 -9.04 4.68 17.55
C GLY A 80 -7.60 4.35 17.95
N GLY A 81 -6.60 4.91 17.25
CA GLY A 81 -5.18 4.78 17.61
C GLY A 81 -4.72 3.34 17.83
N SER A 82 -4.04 3.07 18.95
CA SER A 82 -3.60 1.72 19.37
C SER A 82 -4.75 0.74 19.60
N GLY A 83 -6.00 1.21 19.69
CA GLY A 83 -7.20 0.39 19.75
C GLY A 83 -7.57 -0.27 18.42
N GLN A 84 -7.02 0.21 17.29
CA GLN A 84 -7.25 -0.38 15.97
C GLN A 84 -6.78 -1.83 15.91
N MET A 85 -7.55 -2.68 15.22
CA MET A 85 -7.20 -4.10 15.08
C MET A 85 -5.84 -4.32 14.43
N ILE A 86 -5.46 -3.49 13.44
CA ILE A 86 -4.14 -3.59 12.81
C ILE A 86 -3.01 -3.35 13.81
N ALA A 87 -3.15 -2.34 14.69
CA ALA A 87 -2.18 -2.05 15.74
C ALA A 87 -2.02 -3.23 16.70
N LYS A 88 -3.14 -3.84 17.12
CA LYS A 88 -3.13 -5.04 17.96
C LYS A 88 -2.51 -6.24 17.23
N ALA A 89 -2.82 -6.43 15.95
CA ALA A 89 -2.33 -7.56 15.17
C ALA A 89 -0.80 -7.54 15.04
N VAL A 90 -0.24 -6.38 14.71
CA VAL A 90 1.22 -6.20 14.64
C VAL A 90 1.90 -6.18 16.01
N GLY A 91 1.13 -6.13 17.10
CA GLY A 91 1.64 -6.25 18.47
C GLY A 91 2.09 -4.93 19.09
N ILE A 92 1.53 -3.80 18.65
CA ILE A 92 1.68 -2.53 19.37
C ILE A 92 1.06 -2.70 20.76
N ALA A 93 1.85 -2.37 21.78
CA ALA A 93 1.45 -2.42 23.18
C ALA A 93 2.13 -1.27 23.95
N GLN A 94 1.91 -1.19 25.26
CA GLN A 94 2.62 -0.23 26.11
C GLN A 94 4.13 -0.50 26.04
N GLY A 95 4.91 0.52 25.66
CA GLY A 95 6.37 0.42 25.50
C GLY A 95 6.84 -0.32 24.24
N VAL A 96 5.95 -0.92 23.45
CA VAL A 96 6.33 -1.75 22.28
C VAL A 96 5.97 -1.06 20.97
N ARG A 97 6.98 -0.73 20.15
CA ARG A 97 6.83 -0.21 18.78
C ARG A 97 7.68 -1.01 17.81
N PRO A 98 7.12 -2.05 17.17
CA PRO A 98 7.90 -2.92 16.31
C PRO A 98 8.37 -2.18 15.04
N ARG A 99 9.53 -2.58 14.53
CA ARG A 99 9.90 -2.35 13.13
C ARG A 99 9.06 -3.24 12.23
N VAL A 100 8.27 -2.62 11.36
CA VAL A 100 7.28 -3.31 10.53
C VAL A 100 7.63 -3.14 9.06
N LEU A 101 7.62 -4.24 8.32
CA LEU A 101 7.63 -4.24 6.87
C LEU A 101 6.21 -4.46 6.37
N ASP A 102 5.63 -3.47 5.67
CA ASP A 102 4.43 -3.65 4.86
C ASP A 102 4.87 -4.14 3.47
N ALA A 103 4.68 -5.42 3.19
CA ALA A 103 5.14 -6.03 1.95
C ALA A 103 4.12 -5.92 0.81
N THR A 104 3.04 -5.16 1.00
CA THR A 104 1.96 -4.93 0.04
C THR A 104 1.44 -3.51 0.22
N ALA A 105 2.34 -2.53 0.13
CA ALA A 105 2.11 -1.19 0.63
C ALA A 105 0.87 -0.51 0.03
N GLY A 106 0.60 -0.70 -1.27
CA GLY A 106 -0.49 -0.04 -1.96
C GLY A 106 -0.39 1.48 -1.80
N LEU A 107 -1.48 2.10 -1.33
CA LEU A 107 -1.53 3.53 -1.04
C LEU A 107 -0.97 3.91 0.34
N GLY A 108 -0.31 2.99 1.04
CA GLY A 108 0.34 3.24 2.33
C GLY A 108 -0.61 3.53 3.49
N LYS A 109 -1.92 3.26 3.36
CA LYS A 109 -2.94 3.64 4.37
C LYS A 109 -2.77 2.94 5.71
N ASP A 110 -2.51 1.64 5.66
CA ASP A 110 -2.32 0.83 6.86
C ASP A 110 -0.93 1.10 7.46
N ALA A 111 0.10 1.23 6.61
CA ALA A 111 1.43 1.68 7.02
C ALA A 111 1.42 3.05 7.71
N PHE A 112 0.70 4.04 7.18
CA PHE A 112 0.59 5.37 7.78
C PHE A 112 -0.06 5.33 9.17
N VAL A 113 -1.06 4.47 9.38
CA VAL A 113 -1.62 4.26 10.72
C VAL A 113 -0.57 3.73 11.68
N LEU A 114 0.22 2.73 11.29
CA LEU A 114 1.25 2.16 12.15
C LEU A 114 2.40 3.15 12.41
N ALA A 115 2.82 3.91 11.39
CA ALA A 115 3.78 5.00 11.52
C ALA A 115 3.28 6.10 12.47
N SER A 116 2.00 6.48 12.39
CA SER A 116 1.39 7.50 13.27
C SER A 116 1.36 7.06 14.73
N LEU A 117 1.41 5.75 14.97
CA LEU A 117 1.52 5.17 16.30
C LEU A 117 2.98 5.03 16.75
N GLY A 118 3.96 5.38 15.93
CA GLY A 118 5.39 5.38 16.25
C GLY A 118 6.14 4.12 15.83
N CYS A 119 5.59 3.30 14.93
CA CYS A 119 6.34 2.20 14.32
C CYS A 119 7.28 2.75 13.24
N GLU A 120 8.47 2.18 13.15
CA GLU A 120 9.35 2.36 12.00
C GLU A 120 8.90 1.42 10.89
N MET A 121 8.65 1.97 9.70
CA MET A 121 7.99 1.31 8.59
C MET A 121 8.92 1.21 7.37
N SER A 122 9.07 0.00 6.85
CA SER A 122 9.49 -0.21 5.46
C SER A 122 8.28 -0.62 4.63
N LEU A 123 8.14 -0.09 3.43
CA LEU A 123 6.99 -0.31 2.56
C LEU A 123 7.50 -0.86 1.23
N ILE A 124 6.98 -2.00 0.78
CA ILE A 124 7.29 -2.53 -0.56
C ILE A 124 6.06 -2.38 -1.46
N GLU A 125 6.26 -1.74 -2.61
CA GLU A 125 5.28 -1.67 -3.69
C GLU A 125 5.91 -2.13 -5.00
N ARG A 126 5.24 -3.08 -5.67
CA ARG A 126 5.72 -3.71 -6.91
C ARG A 126 5.20 -3.01 -8.16
N GLN A 127 4.02 -2.39 -8.09
CA GLN A 127 3.42 -1.67 -9.20
C GLN A 127 4.06 -0.28 -9.31
N PRO A 128 4.80 0.03 -10.40
CA PRO A 128 5.49 1.32 -10.56
C PRO A 128 4.61 2.58 -10.40
N LEU A 129 3.40 2.57 -10.94
CA LEU A 129 2.42 3.67 -10.88
C LEU A 129 1.91 3.87 -9.45
N ILE A 130 1.54 2.79 -8.74
CA ILE A 130 1.13 2.91 -7.33
C ILE A 130 2.31 3.38 -6.48
N GLY A 131 3.50 2.84 -6.74
CA GLY A 131 4.73 3.29 -6.11
C GLY A 131 5.03 4.77 -6.36
N ALA A 132 4.73 5.29 -7.55
CA ALA A 132 4.85 6.71 -7.87
C ALA A 132 3.83 7.58 -7.10
N LEU A 133 2.56 7.15 -7.03
CA LEU A 133 1.54 7.85 -6.24
C LEU A 133 1.92 7.89 -4.75
N LEU A 134 2.45 6.79 -4.21
CA LEU A 134 2.91 6.71 -2.83
C LEU A 134 4.17 7.55 -2.59
N GLU A 135 5.13 7.54 -3.52
CA GLU A 135 6.32 8.41 -3.47
C GLU A 135 5.93 9.89 -3.42
N ASP A 136 5.02 10.33 -4.30
CA ASP A 136 4.49 11.70 -4.31
C ASP A 136 3.75 12.04 -3.00
N GLY A 137 2.91 11.14 -2.49
CA GLY A 137 2.21 11.33 -1.22
C GLY A 137 3.14 11.44 -0.01
N LEU A 138 4.22 10.65 0.03
CA LEU A 138 5.25 10.73 1.07
C LEU A 138 6.01 12.05 0.98
N ALA A 139 6.38 12.49 -0.23
CA ALA A 139 7.08 13.75 -0.45
C ALA A 139 6.25 14.95 0.04
N ARG A 140 4.98 15.05 -0.37
CA ARG A 140 4.08 16.11 0.12
C ARG A 140 3.83 16.03 1.62
N GLY A 141 3.67 14.81 2.17
CA GLY A 141 3.53 14.63 3.61
C GLY A 141 4.75 15.09 4.41
N ALA A 142 5.95 15.13 3.81
CA ALA A 142 7.17 15.60 4.45
C ALA A 142 7.26 17.13 4.53
N GLU A 143 6.43 17.85 3.77
CA GLU A 143 6.35 19.31 3.78
C GLU A 143 5.34 19.83 4.83
N ASP A 144 4.45 18.97 5.32
CA ASP A 144 3.47 19.31 6.34
C ASP A 144 4.03 19.14 7.77
N PHE A 145 3.83 20.14 8.64
CA PHE A 145 4.41 20.17 9.98
C PHE A 145 3.95 19.01 10.88
N GLU A 146 2.68 18.60 10.80
CA GLU A 146 2.15 17.54 11.65
C GLU A 146 2.44 16.14 11.09
N VAL A 147 2.49 16.02 9.77
CA VAL A 147 2.63 14.74 9.07
C VAL A 147 4.10 14.38 8.82
N ALA A 148 5.00 15.36 8.67
CA ALA A 148 6.41 15.12 8.40
C ALA A 148 7.07 14.13 9.38
N PRO A 149 6.87 14.23 10.72
CA PRO A 149 7.46 13.25 11.64
C PRO A 149 6.89 11.83 11.50
N ILE A 150 5.70 11.68 10.91
CA ILE A 150 5.06 10.38 10.68
C ILE A 150 5.64 9.75 9.41
N VAL A 151 5.64 10.48 8.30
CA VAL A 151 6.17 9.96 7.02
C VAL A 151 7.68 9.77 7.06
N ALA A 152 8.41 10.48 7.93
CA ALA A 152 9.83 10.24 8.18
C ALA A 152 10.13 8.82 8.69
N ARG A 153 9.14 8.13 9.27
CA ARG A 153 9.23 6.71 9.68
C ARG A 153 8.89 5.75 8.55
N MET A 154 8.52 6.23 7.36
CA MET A 154 8.02 5.42 6.25
C MET A 154 9.03 5.44 5.11
N ARG A 155 9.75 4.33 4.93
CA ARG A 155 10.69 4.15 3.82
C ARG A 155 10.05 3.31 2.72
N LEU A 156 9.85 3.90 1.54
CA LEU A 156 9.38 3.20 0.35
C LEU A 156 10.54 2.45 -0.35
N LEU A 157 10.30 1.18 -0.64
CA LEU A 157 11.13 0.29 -1.45
C LEU A 157 10.28 -0.13 -2.66
N LYS A 158 10.80 0.06 -3.87
CA LYS A 158 10.11 -0.34 -5.10
C LYS A 158 10.63 -1.69 -5.57
N GLY A 159 9.74 -2.61 -5.88
CA GLY A 159 10.12 -3.93 -6.41
C GLY A 159 9.18 -5.05 -5.97
N ASN A 160 9.46 -6.26 -6.44
CA ASN A 160 8.71 -7.44 -6.03
C ASN A 160 9.03 -7.80 -4.57
N SER A 161 8.01 -7.90 -3.73
CA SER A 161 8.19 -8.15 -2.29
C SER A 161 8.89 -9.46 -1.96
N ILE A 162 8.69 -10.52 -2.76
CA ILE A 162 9.36 -11.80 -2.56
C ILE A 162 10.87 -11.64 -2.81
N GLU A 163 11.24 -10.95 -3.90
CA GLU A 163 12.65 -10.70 -4.24
C GLU A 163 13.33 -9.77 -3.24
N VAL A 164 12.66 -8.68 -2.85
CA VAL A 164 13.19 -7.73 -1.86
C VAL A 164 13.38 -8.39 -0.50
N MET A 165 12.42 -9.21 -0.05
CA MET A 165 12.57 -9.95 1.21
C MET A 165 13.67 -11.02 1.15
N SER A 166 13.83 -11.69 0.01
CA SER A 166 14.86 -12.72 -0.18
C SER A 166 16.27 -12.15 -0.19
N ASN A 167 16.42 -10.91 -0.66
CA ASN A 167 17.67 -10.17 -0.70
C ASN A 167 17.74 -9.08 0.40
N TRP A 168 17.04 -9.28 1.52
CA TRP A 168 16.97 -8.26 2.56
C TRP A 168 18.34 -8.02 3.18
N GLU A 169 18.82 -6.78 3.11
CA GLU A 169 20.06 -6.35 3.71
C GLU A 169 19.82 -5.61 5.04
N GLY A 170 20.68 -5.87 6.02
CA GLY A 170 20.61 -5.24 7.33
C GLY A 170 19.73 -5.98 8.33
N GLU A 171 19.18 -5.24 9.31
CA GLU A 171 18.40 -5.85 10.38
C GLU A 171 17.02 -6.28 9.87
N PRO A 172 16.63 -7.57 10.04
CA PRO A 172 15.31 -8.02 9.60
C PRO A 172 14.17 -7.34 10.38
N PRO A 173 13.03 -7.07 9.73
CA PRO A 173 11.86 -6.52 10.40
C PRO A 173 11.36 -7.46 11.52
N GLN A 174 10.81 -6.86 12.57
CA GLN A 174 10.20 -7.63 13.65
C GLN A 174 8.86 -8.20 13.19
N VAL A 175 8.09 -7.38 12.49
CA VAL A 175 6.77 -7.73 11.98
C VAL A 175 6.76 -7.57 10.47
N ILE A 176 6.19 -8.54 9.77
CA ILE A 176 5.85 -8.38 8.36
C ILE A 176 4.33 -8.39 8.22
N TYR A 177 3.78 -7.36 7.59
CA TYR A 177 2.36 -7.18 7.32
C TYR A 177 2.08 -7.43 5.83
N LEU A 178 1.05 -8.23 5.56
CA LEU A 178 0.60 -8.61 4.23
C LEU A 178 -0.90 -8.31 4.08
N ASP A 179 -1.28 -7.62 3.01
CA ASP A 179 -2.66 -7.40 2.54
C ASP A 179 -2.71 -7.60 1.01
N PRO A 180 -2.33 -8.80 0.50
CA PRO A 180 -2.37 -9.06 -0.93
C PRO A 180 -3.80 -9.00 -1.43
N MET A 181 -3.99 -8.47 -2.63
CA MET A 181 -5.29 -8.35 -3.23
C MET A 181 -5.87 -9.75 -3.48
N PHE A 182 -6.93 -10.07 -2.73
CA PHE A 182 -7.61 -11.35 -2.85
C PHE A 182 -8.54 -11.36 -4.08
N PRO A 183 -8.54 -12.41 -4.92
CA PRO A 183 -9.46 -12.54 -6.03
C PRO A 183 -10.91 -12.49 -5.54
N HIS A 184 -11.59 -11.37 -5.78
CA HIS A 184 -13.00 -11.22 -5.46
C HIS A 184 -13.82 -12.01 -6.48
N ARG A 185 -14.38 -13.14 -6.05
CA ARG A 185 -15.31 -13.96 -6.86
C ARG A 185 -16.75 -13.44 -6.82
N GLU A 186 -17.10 -12.49 -5.94
CA GLU A 186 -18.47 -12.01 -5.81
C GLU A 186 -18.65 -10.54 -6.22
N LYS A 187 -19.66 -10.30 -7.05
CA LYS A 187 -20.18 -8.99 -7.44
C LYS A 187 -20.79 -8.29 -6.22
N THR A 188 -20.00 -7.56 -5.44
CA THR A 188 -20.53 -6.64 -4.43
C THR A 188 -20.35 -5.19 -4.90
N ALA A 189 -21.47 -4.47 -4.94
CA ALA A 189 -21.66 -3.19 -5.62
C ALA A 189 -21.06 -1.95 -4.91
N LEU A 190 -20.21 -2.14 -3.90
CA LEU A 190 -19.60 -1.04 -3.14
C LEU A 190 -18.11 -1.33 -2.88
N VAL A 191 -17.38 -1.68 -3.94
CA VAL A 191 -15.92 -1.66 -3.87
C VAL A 191 -15.50 -0.18 -3.78
N LYS A 192 -14.69 0.17 -2.77
CA LYS A 192 -14.18 1.54 -2.58
C LYS A 192 -13.58 2.06 -3.89
N LYS A 193 -13.81 3.35 -4.18
CA LYS A 193 -13.33 4.07 -5.37
C LYS A 193 -11.93 3.66 -5.84
N GLU A 194 -10.98 3.64 -4.91
CA GLU A 194 -9.57 3.24 -5.16
C GLU A 194 -9.44 1.83 -5.73
N MET A 195 -10.13 0.86 -5.13
CA MET A 195 -10.07 -0.53 -5.57
C MET A 195 -10.72 -0.73 -6.94
N ARG A 196 -11.74 0.07 -7.32
CA ARG A 196 -12.28 0.05 -8.69
C ARG A 196 -11.24 0.52 -9.71
N LEU A 197 -10.44 1.52 -9.33
CA LEU A 197 -9.47 2.17 -10.20
C LEU A 197 -8.14 1.39 -10.31
N PHE A 198 -7.67 0.77 -9.23
CA PHE A 198 -6.42 0.00 -9.24
C PHE A 198 -6.55 -1.46 -9.69
N ARG A 199 -7.73 -2.07 -9.55
CA ARG A 199 -7.88 -3.50 -9.88
C ARG A 199 -7.52 -3.85 -11.34
N PRO A 200 -7.90 -3.05 -12.36
CA PRO A 200 -7.44 -3.29 -13.74
C PRO A 200 -5.91 -3.22 -13.89
N LEU A 201 -5.24 -2.42 -13.05
CA LEU A 201 -3.80 -2.14 -13.12
C LEU A 201 -2.94 -3.18 -12.38
N VAL A 202 -3.47 -3.75 -11.30
CA VAL A 202 -2.70 -4.64 -10.41
C VAL A 202 -3.02 -6.12 -10.68
N GLY A 203 -4.21 -6.46 -11.19
CA GLY A 203 -4.62 -7.85 -11.39
C GLY A 203 -4.96 -8.58 -10.09
N ASP A 204 -4.92 -9.91 -10.08
CA ASP A 204 -4.94 -10.69 -8.82
C ASP A 204 -3.49 -11.04 -8.44
N ASP A 205 -3.22 -11.31 -7.16
CA ASP A 205 -1.89 -11.74 -6.67
C ASP A 205 -1.81 -13.29 -6.60
N PRO A 206 -1.42 -14.01 -7.68
CA PRO A 206 -1.37 -15.47 -7.68
C PRO A 206 -0.24 -16.01 -6.77
N ASP A 207 0.73 -15.16 -6.46
CA ASP A 207 1.95 -15.47 -5.70
C ASP A 207 1.78 -15.33 -4.18
N ALA A 208 0.55 -15.17 -3.68
CA ALA A 208 0.27 -15.04 -2.25
C ALA A 208 0.88 -16.15 -1.36
N PRO A 209 0.89 -17.44 -1.75
CA PRO A 209 1.57 -18.49 -0.97
C PRO A 209 3.09 -18.27 -0.86
N ALA A 210 3.73 -17.88 -1.97
CA ALA A 210 5.17 -17.58 -2.00
C ALA A 210 5.50 -16.32 -1.19
N LEU A 211 4.63 -15.31 -1.24
CA LEU A 211 4.72 -14.10 -0.42
C LEU A 211 4.67 -14.42 1.07
N LEU A 212 3.72 -15.27 1.50
CA LEU A 212 3.63 -15.72 2.89
C LEU A 212 4.90 -16.49 3.32
N ALA A 213 5.40 -17.40 2.47
CA ALA A 213 6.60 -18.15 2.77
C ALA A 213 7.83 -17.24 2.96
N ALA A 214 8.03 -16.26 2.07
CA ALA A 214 9.11 -15.27 2.18
C ALA A 214 8.98 -14.42 3.45
N ALA A 215 7.78 -13.95 3.78
CA ALA A 215 7.52 -13.20 4.99
C ALA A 215 7.81 -14.02 6.26
N LEU A 216 7.39 -15.29 6.29
CA LEU A 216 7.65 -16.18 7.42
C LEU A 216 9.15 -16.47 7.58
N ALA A 217 9.91 -16.52 6.49
CA ALA A 217 11.36 -16.68 6.54
C ALA A 217 12.05 -15.45 7.15
N LEU A 218 11.69 -14.24 6.70
CA LEU A 218 12.36 -13.00 7.08
C LEU A 218 11.96 -12.44 8.46
N ALA A 219 10.67 -12.45 8.80
CA ALA A 219 10.18 -11.81 10.02
C ALA A 219 10.81 -12.41 11.28
N THR A 220 11.28 -11.60 12.22
CA THR A 220 11.90 -12.15 13.44
C THR A 220 10.88 -12.48 14.54
N HIS A 221 9.73 -11.79 14.58
CA HIS A 221 8.76 -11.92 15.68
C HIS A 221 7.38 -12.39 15.24
N ARG A 222 6.81 -11.87 14.16
CA ARG A 222 5.51 -12.35 13.64
C ARG A 222 5.24 -11.91 12.20
N VAL A 223 4.39 -12.67 11.53
CA VAL A 223 3.74 -12.25 10.28
C VAL A 223 2.25 -12.03 10.54
N VAL A 224 1.70 -10.99 9.95
CA VAL A 224 0.28 -10.61 10.03
C VAL A 224 -0.28 -10.54 8.63
N VAL A 225 -1.37 -11.26 8.37
CA VAL A 225 -2.05 -11.25 7.06
C VAL A 225 -3.45 -10.72 7.22
N LYS A 226 -3.78 -9.61 6.57
CA LYS A 226 -5.14 -9.10 6.50
C LYS A 226 -5.92 -9.86 5.44
N ARG A 227 -7.15 -10.23 5.79
CA ARG A 227 -8.07 -10.96 4.89
C ARG A 227 -9.49 -10.43 5.04
N PRO A 228 -10.33 -10.50 4.00
CA PRO A 228 -11.78 -10.44 4.20
C PRO A 228 -12.21 -11.50 5.21
N ARG A 229 -13.14 -11.18 6.11
CA ARG A 229 -13.49 -12.03 7.26
C ARG A 229 -13.81 -13.48 6.88
N LYS A 230 -14.45 -13.70 5.72
CA LYS A 230 -14.86 -15.02 5.22
C LYS A 230 -13.91 -15.64 4.19
N ALA A 231 -12.85 -14.96 3.76
CA ALA A 231 -11.92 -15.50 2.76
C ALA A 231 -11.13 -16.68 3.34
N PRO A 232 -10.71 -17.68 2.56
CA PRO A 232 -9.79 -18.71 3.05
C PRO A 232 -8.47 -18.10 3.52
N CYS A 233 -7.72 -18.81 4.36
CA CYS A 233 -6.32 -18.46 4.64
C CYS A 233 -5.49 -18.55 3.34
N ILE A 234 -4.35 -17.86 3.29
CA ILE A 234 -3.37 -18.11 2.24
C ILE A 234 -2.89 -19.56 2.37
N GLU A 235 -2.70 -20.25 1.24
CA GLU A 235 -2.16 -21.60 1.23
C GLU A 235 -0.77 -21.65 1.86
N GLY A 236 -0.53 -22.64 2.73
CA GLY A 236 0.70 -22.75 3.50
C GLY A 236 0.45 -23.12 4.96
N PRO A 237 1.38 -22.77 5.88
CA PRO A 237 1.18 -22.95 7.31
C PRO A 237 -0.12 -22.29 7.78
N LYS A 238 -0.78 -22.87 8.78
CA LYS A 238 -1.97 -22.25 9.38
C LYS A 238 -1.56 -21.15 10.37
N PRO A 239 -2.29 -20.02 10.44
CA PRO A 239 -2.07 -19.04 11.49
C PRO A 239 -2.37 -19.68 12.86
N SER A 240 -1.65 -19.25 13.90
CA SER A 240 -1.90 -19.75 15.26
C SER A 240 -3.22 -19.22 15.83
N HIS A 241 -3.59 -18.01 15.45
CA HIS A 241 -4.87 -17.38 15.79
C HIS A 241 -5.18 -16.26 14.80
N ALA A 242 -6.40 -15.74 14.85
CA ALA A 242 -6.81 -14.57 14.07
C ALA A 242 -7.50 -13.54 14.97
N LEU A 243 -7.41 -12.26 14.58
CA LEU A 243 -8.23 -11.20 15.16
C LEU A 243 -9.38 -10.88 14.21
N ASP A 244 -10.60 -11.26 14.60
CA ASP A 244 -11.80 -11.05 13.80
C ASP A 244 -12.39 -9.65 13.99
N GLY A 245 -12.55 -8.95 12.87
CA GLY A 245 -13.29 -7.70 12.79
C GLY A 245 -14.68 -7.87 12.19
N LYS A 246 -15.33 -6.73 11.90
CA LYS A 246 -16.66 -6.74 11.26
C LYS A 246 -16.60 -7.26 9.83
N SER A 247 -15.71 -6.71 9.01
CA SER A 247 -15.57 -7.01 7.57
C SER A 247 -14.25 -7.69 7.19
N SER A 248 -13.20 -7.48 7.98
CA SER A 248 -11.88 -8.10 7.80
C SER A 248 -11.48 -8.90 9.03
N ARG A 249 -10.46 -9.73 8.87
CA ARG A 249 -9.72 -10.38 9.97
C ARG A 249 -8.22 -10.25 9.73
N TYR A 250 -7.43 -10.49 10.77
CA TYR A 250 -5.98 -10.54 10.70
C TYR A 250 -5.49 -11.90 11.17
N ASP A 251 -4.96 -12.71 10.25
CA ASP A 251 -4.36 -14.01 10.53
C ASP A 251 -2.93 -13.78 11.07
N ILE A 252 -2.61 -14.36 12.24
CA ILE A 252 -1.36 -14.08 12.97
C ILE A 252 -0.49 -15.34 13.07
N TYR A 253 0.77 -15.18 12.65
CA TYR A 253 1.81 -16.21 12.68
C TYR A 253 2.92 -15.76 13.65
N PRO A 254 2.79 -16.05 14.95
CA PRO A 254 3.78 -15.67 15.96
C PRO A 254 5.05 -16.53 15.87
N LYS A 255 6.20 -15.91 16.10
CA LYS A 255 7.53 -16.57 16.18
C LYS A 255 8.22 -16.28 17.52
N LYS A 256 8.23 -15.02 17.96
CA LYS A 256 8.84 -14.56 19.21
C LYS A 256 7.98 -13.49 19.88
N ALA A 257 8.10 -13.36 21.20
CA ALA A 257 7.45 -12.29 21.95
C ALA A 257 8.11 -10.94 21.63
N LEU A 258 7.30 -9.93 21.33
CA LEU A 258 7.75 -8.54 21.28
C LEU A 258 7.93 -8.03 22.71
N LYS A 259 9.06 -7.41 23.00
CA LYS A 259 9.38 -6.82 24.31
C LYS A 259 9.61 -5.31 24.15
N PRO A 260 9.38 -4.50 25.20
CA PRO A 260 9.77 -3.10 25.22
C PRO A 260 11.26 -2.90 24.99
#